data_AF-A0A258BNI2-F1
#
_entry.id   AF-A0A258BNI2-F1
#
_cell.length_a   1.000
_cell.length_b   1.000
_cell.length_c   1.000
_cell.angle_alpha   90.00
_cell.angle_beta   90.00
_cell.angle_gamma   90.00
#
_symmetry.space_group_name_H-M   'P 1'
#
loop_
_entity.id
_entity.type
_entity.pdbx_description
1 polymer ?
#
loop_
_entity_poly.entity_id
_entity_poly.type
_entity_poly.pdbx_seq_one_letter_code
_entity_poly.pdbx_strand_id
1 'polypeptide(L)' 'MELFGQQDAAYRAETLGKDLPKVAIEAGVRFGWDRWIGADGGFVGMDSFGASAPYQKLYQHFGITAEAAVAALKERI' A
#
# COMPACT_ATOMS: atom_id res chain seq x y z
N MET A 1 -11.89 1.71 -4.25
CA MET A 1 -11.99 2.13 -2.82
C MET A 1 -13.39 2.60 -2.41
N GLU A 2 -14.21 3.13 -3.32
CA GLU A 2 -15.55 3.68 -3.00
C GLU A 2 -16.53 2.62 -2.47
N LEU A 3 -16.68 1.47 -3.14
CA LEU A 3 -17.58 0.40 -2.69
C LEU A 3 -17.22 -0.14 -1.32
N PHE A 4 -15.91 -0.36 -1.05
CA PHE A 4 -15.44 -0.76 0.27
C PHE A 4 -15.71 0.32 1.33
N GLY A 5 -15.58 1.59 0.96
CA GLY A 5 -15.89 2.71 1.83
C GLY A 5 -17.35 2.84 2.23
N GLN A 6 -18.28 2.28 1.44
CA GLN A 6 -19.71 2.23 1.75
C GLN A 6 -20.10 1.12 2.73
N GLN A 7 -19.19 0.18 3.01
CA GLN A 7 -19.44 -0.90 3.97
C GLN A 7 -19.44 -0.36 5.41
N ASP A 8 -20.08 -1.09 6.31
CA ASP A 8 -20.14 -0.71 7.72
C ASP A 8 -18.75 -0.72 8.39
N ALA A 9 -18.65 -0.03 9.52
CA ALA A 9 -17.37 0.13 10.22
C ALA A 9 -16.81 -1.20 10.75
N ALA A 10 -17.66 -2.13 11.16
CA ALA A 10 -17.23 -3.42 11.70
C ALA A 10 -16.61 -4.29 10.60
N TYR A 11 -17.27 -4.39 9.45
CA TYR A 11 -16.77 -5.12 8.28
C TYR A 11 -15.43 -4.55 7.79
N ARG A 12 -15.32 -3.22 7.68
CA ARG A 12 -14.07 -2.58 7.25
C ARG A 12 -12.93 -2.85 8.26
N ALA A 13 -13.20 -2.73 9.56
CA ALA A 13 -12.20 -2.98 10.59
C ALA A 13 -11.75 -4.45 10.61
N GLU A 14 -12.68 -5.39 10.50
CA GLU A 14 -12.38 -6.82 10.43
C GLU A 14 -11.53 -7.16 9.19
N THR A 15 -11.95 -6.68 8.01
CA THR A 15 -11.26 -6.92 6.74
C THR A 15 -9.84 -6.35 6.75
N LEU A 16 -9.64 -5.18 7.36
CA LEU A 16 -8.33 -4.53 7.45
C LEU A 16 -7.45 -5.08 8.59
N GLY A 17 -7.92 -6.04 9.38
CA GLY A 17 -7.14 -6.60 10.48
C GLY A 17 -7.06 -5.70 11.73
N LYS A 18 -8.06 -4.85 11.95
CA LYS A 18 -8.22 -3.99 13.13
C LYS A 18 -6.97 -3.13 13.40
N ASP A 19 -6.23 -3.43 14.47
CA ASP A 19 -5.06 -2.67 14.93
C ASP A 19 -3.73 -3.25 14.41
N LEU A 20 -3.77 -4.30 13.58
CA LEU A 20 -2.55 -4.84 12.97
C LEU A 20 -1.87 -3.78 12.08
N PRO A 21 -0.53 -3.78 12.00
CA PRO A 21 0.20 -2.96 11.04
C PRO A 21 -0.24 -3.26 9.61
N LYS A 22 -0.35 -2.22 8.79
CA LYS A 22 -0.87 -2.31 7.42
C LYS A 22 0.13 -1.74 6.43
N VAL A 23 0.23 -2.39 5.28
CA VAL A 23 1.00 -1.91 4.13
C VAL A 23 0.10 -1.97 2.90
N ALA A 24 -0.11 -0.84 2.24
CA ALA A 24 -0.78 -0.80 0.93
C ALA A 24 0.25 -0.94 -0.19
N ILE A 25 -0.12 -1.65 -1.26
CA ILE A 25 0.76 -1.91 -2.41
C ILE A 25 -0.03 -1.55 -3.67
N GLU A 26 0.40 -0.51 -4.38
CA GLU A 26 -0.23 -0.05 -5.62
C GLU A 26 0.81 0.61 -6.53
N ALA A 27 0.81 0.27 -7.82
CA ALA A 27 1.65 0.92 -8.84
C ALA A 27 1.10 2.32 -9.19
N GLY A 28 1.05 3.19 -8.19
CA GLY A 28 0.51 4.54 -8.21
C GLY A 28 0.96 5.29 -6.96
N VAL A 29 0.41 6.49 -6.76
CA VAL A 29 0.77 7.33 -5.62
C VAL A 29 0.03 6.92 -4.34
N ARG A 30 0.62 7.22 -3.18
CA ARG A 30 0.02 6.96 -1.85
C ARG A 30 -1.34 7.64 -1.63
N PHE A 31 -1.66 8.65 -2.43
CA PHE A 31 -2.84 9.49 -2.24
C PHE A 31 -4.13 8.68 -2.07
N GLY A 32 -4.78 8.86 -0.93
CA GLY A 32 -6.04 8.19 -0.60
C GLY A 32 -5.88 6.81 0.05
N TRP A 33 -4.66 6.29 0.26
CA TRP A 33 -4.43 5.05 1.02
C TRP A 33 -4.41 5.28 2.53
N ASP A 34 -3.99 6.46 3.00
CA ASP A 34 -3.87 6.78 4.44
C ASP A 34 -5.17 6.56 5.22
N ARG A 35 -6.34 6.71 4.57
CA ARG A 35 -7.64 6.41 5.19
C ARG A 35 -7.83 4.94 5.58
N TRP A 36 -7.06 4.01 4.99
CA TRP A 36 -7.15 2.57 5.24
C TRP A 36 -5.95 2.03 6.03
N ILE A 37 -4.75 2.54 5.75
CA ILE A 37 -3.51 2.07 6.39
C ILE A 37 -3.12 2.88 7.63
N GLY A 38 -3.75 4.03 7.86
CA GLY A 38 -3.42 4.94 8.96
C GLY A 38 -2.18 5.79 8.71
N ALA A 39 -1.90 6.73 9.61
CA ALA A 39 -0.74 7.62 9.52
C ALA A 39 0.59 6.85 9.58
N ASP A 40 0.65 5.81 10.41
CA ASP A 40 1.83 4.94 10.57
C ASP A 40 1.89 3.82 9.50
N GLY A 41 0.92 3.78 8.59
CA GLY A 41 0.81 2.78 7.54
C GLY A 41 1.98 2.80 6.55
N GLY A 42 2.32 1.62 6.05
CA GLY A 42 3.33 1.45 5.00
C GLY A 42 2.72 1.58 3.61
N PHE A 43 3.52 2.03 2.66
CA PHE A 43 3.11 2.13 1.27
C PHE A 43 4.23 1.68 0.36
N VAL A 44 3.92 0.79 -0.57
CA VAL A 44 4.81 0.39 -1.67
C VAL A 44 4.15 0.80 -2.97
N GLY A 45 4.78 1.70 -3.70
CA GLY A 45 4.22 2.27 -4.92
C GLY A 45 5.14 3.32 -5.52
N MET A 46 4.55 4.29 -6.21
CA MET A 46 5.28 5.31 -6.97
C MET A 46 5.16 6.68 -6.32
N ASP A 47 6.23 7.47 -6.37
CA ASP A 47 6.30 8.86 -5.88
C ASP A 47 6.68 9.87 -6.99
N SER A 48 6.81 9.38 -8.21
CA SER A 48 7.32 10.12 -9.37
C SER A 48 6.63 9.63 -10.66
N PHE A 49 6.93 10.30 -11.78
CA PHE A 49 6.48 9.83 -13.10
C PHE A 49 7.13 8.50 -13.48
N GLY A 50 6.53 7.82 -14.46
CA GLY A 50 7.08 6.59 -15.01
C GLY A 50 8.38 6.79 -15.80
N ALA A 51 8.93 5.68 -16.28
CA ALA A 51 10.10 5.65 -17.16
C ALA A 51 9.89 4.66 -18.31
N SER A 52 10.68 4.78 -19.38
CA SER A 52 10.62 3.87 -20.53
C SER A 52 11.52 2.66 -20.32
N ALA A 53 10.92 1.53 -19.95
CA ALA A 53 11.61 0.23 -19.84
C ALA A 53 10.58 -0.92 -19.75
N PRO A 54 10.99 -2.20 -19.88
CA PRO A 54 10.14 -3.33 -19.57
C PRO A 54 9.65 -3.30 -18.12
N TYR A 55 8.42 -3.77 -17.87
CA TYR A 55 7.77 -3.62 -16.56
C TYR A 55 8.56 -4.24 -15.40
N GLN A 56 9.28 -5.36 -15.61
CA GLN A 56 10.08 -5.95 -14.52
C GLN A 56 11.18 -5.00 -14.04
N LYS A 57 11.81 -4.27 -14.96
CA LYS A 57 12.82 -3.26 -14.61
C LYS A 57 12.18 -2.08 -13.91
N LEU A 58 11.00 -1.65 -14.35
CA LEU A 58 10.27 -0.56 -13.70
C LEU A 58 9.83 -0.93 -12.28
N TYR A 59 9.30 -2.13 -12.07
CA TYR A 59 8.88 -2.59 -10.74
C TYR A 59 10.06 -2.69 -9.78
N GLN A 60 11.22 -3.18 -10.24
CA GLN A 60 12.45 -3.14 -9.45
C GLN A 60 12.90 -1.71 -9.16
N HIS A 61 12.86 -0.82 -10.15
CA HIS A 61 13.26 0.58 -10.01
C HIS A 61 12.38 1.34 -9.00
N PHE A 62 11.06 1.14 -9.05
CA PHE A 62 10.09 1.75 -8.13
C PHE A 62 9.94 0.98 -6.81
N GLY A 63 10.70 -0.09 -6.58
CA GLY A 63 10.61 -0.89 -5.36
C GLY A 63 9.27 -1.62 -5.17
N ILE A 64 8.52 -1.86 -6.24
CA ILE A 64 7.27 -2.63 -6.21
C ILE A 64 7.63 -4.13 -6.26
N THR A 65 8.20 -4.62 -5.16
CA THR A 65 8.67 -6.00 -5.03
C THR A 65 8.22 -6.63 -3.71
N ALA A 66 8.32 -7.95 -3.62
CA ALA A 66 7.96 -8.68 -2.41
C ALA A 66 8.90 -8.31 -1.23
N GLU A 67 10.18 -8.10 -1.52
CA GLU A 67 11.18 -7.72 -0.54
C GLU A 67 10.87 -6.35 0.08
N ALA A 68 10.47 -5.38 -0.74
CA ALA A 68 10.08 -4.06 -0.26
C ALA A 68 8.80 -4.11 0.59
N ALA A 69 7.83 -4.94 0.21
CA ALA A 69 6.62 -5.14 1.01
C ALA A 69 6.93 -5.74 2.39
N VAL A 70 7.82 -6.74 2.45
CA VAL A 70 8.26 -7.33 3.72
C VAL A 70 9.05 -6.34 4.55
N ALA A 71 9.95 -5.57 3.94
CA ALA A 71 10.72 -4.53 4.64
C ALA A 71 9.79 -3.47 5.24
N ALA A 72 8.84 -2.95 4.45
CA ALA A 72 7.86 -1.98 4.91
C ALA A 72 7.02 -2.49 6.09
N LEU A 73 6.63 -3.77 6.10
CA LEU A 73 5.90 -4.33 7.24
C LEU A 73 6.80 -4.50 8.47
N LYS A 74 8.05 -4.96 8.28
CA LYS A 74 9.01 -5.17 9.38
C LYS A 74 9.39 -3.90 10.13
N GLU A 75 9.37 -2.74 9.49
CA GLU A 75 9.60 -1.44 10.13
C GLU A 75 8.48 -1.03 11.10
N ARG A 76 7.34 -1.75 11.11
CA ARG A 76 6.11 -1.39 11.82
C ARG A 76 5.69 -2.42 12.86
N ILE A 77 6.58 -3.34 13.20
CA ILE A 77 6.39 -4.38 14.22
C ILE A 77 7.45 -4.27 15.32
#